data_AF-A0A2K2G440-F1
#
_entry.id   AF-A0A2K2G440-F1
#
_cell.length_a   1.000
_cell.length_b   1.000
_cell.length_c   1.000
_cell.angle_alpha   90.00
_cell.angle_beta   90.00
_cell.angle_gamma   90.00
#
_symmetry.space_group_name_H-M   'P 1'
#
loop_
_entity.id
_entity.type
_entity.pdbx_description
1 polymer ?
#
loop_
_entity_poly.entity_id
_entity_poly.type
_entity_poly.pdbx_seq_one_letter_code
_entity_poly.pdbx_strand_id
1 'polypeptide(L)'
;MAKHYVKQQRGVSDGTEIPAKKADGREVNAEKRVILASKVTGTAWASGDTVVLGKKPVGCKVTAVRLTTGTSLGTSTVSIGTAAAPAKYVNAATLTATNVPTVLGPLASTLDDDPGAEEELIATIGVAAIVAGTELTFEIEHCGI
;
A
#
# COMPACT_ATOMS: atom_id res chain seq x y z
N MET A 1 29.50 22.64 -1.56
CA MET A 1 28.12 22.10 -1.62
C MET A 1 27.95 21.09 -0.51
N ALA A 2 26.83 21.11 0.23
CA ALA A 2 26.60 20.15 1.32
C ALA A 2 26.22 18.78 0.74
N LYS A 3 26.83 17.70 1.25
CA LYS A 3 26.50 16.32 0.88
C LYS A 3 25.43 15.79 1.83
N HIS A 4 24.32 15.30 1.29
CA HIS A 4 23.23 14.70 2.06
C HIS A 4 23.17 13.20 1.79
N TYR A 5 22.85 12.42 2.82
CA TYR A 5 22.66 10.98 2.73
C TYR A 5 21.19 10.64 2.96
N VAL A 6 20.65 9.74 2.13
CA VAL A 6 19.31 9.18 2.31
C VAL A 6 19.23 8.41 3.63
N LYS A 7 18.05 8.28 4.23
CA LYS A 7 17.86 7.67 5.56
C LYS A 7 18.49 6.28 5.65
N GLN A 8 18.33 5.47 4.60
CA GLN A 8 18.86 4.10 4.49
C GLN A 8 20.40 4.04 4.40
N GLN A 9 21.07 5.16 4.11
CA GLN A 9 22.52 5.25 3.92
C GLN A 9 23.23 5.95 5.07
N ARG A 10 22.47 6.51 6.02
CA ARG A 10 23.02 7.13 7.23
C ARG A 10 23.61 6.06 8.16
N GLY A 11 24.80 6.33 8.70
CA GLY A 11 25.61 5.39 9.48
C GLY A 11 26.33 4.33 8.65
N VAL A 12 26.02 4.17 7.35
CA VAL A 12 26.62 3.17 6.45
C VAL A 12 27.70 3.81 5.58
N SER A 13 27.33 4.83 4.80
CA SER A 13 28.22 5.52 3.86
C SER A 13 28.56 6.95 4.25
N ASP A 14 27.94 7.46 5.32
CA ASP A 14 28.12 8.84 5.78
C ASP A 14 29.19 9.03 6.85
N GLY A 15 29.66 7.94 7.48
CA GLY A 15 30.68 7.95 8.53
C GLY A 15 30.22 8.60 9.85
N THR A 16 28.91 8.82 10.05
CA THR A 16 28.38 9.48 11.25
C THR A 16 28.33 8.58 12.48
N GLU A 17 28.49 7.27 12.31
CA GLU A 17 28.57 6.29 13.38
C GLU A 17 29.82 5.41 13.22
N ILE A 18 30.55 5.20 14.34
CA ILE A 18 31.74 4.35 14.39
C ILE A 18 31.52 3.27 15.47
N PRO A 19 31.57 1.97 15.12
CA PRO A 19 31.82 1.40 13.79
C PRO A 19 30.63 1.63 12.82
N ALA A 20 30.93 1.71 11.52
CA ALA A 20 29.91 1.91 10.48
C ALA A 20 28.85 0.80 10.55
N LYS A 21 27.57 1.19 10.49
CA LYS A 21 26.47 0.25 10.35
C LYS A 21 26.64 -0.52 9.05
N LYS A 22 26.31 -1.81 9.07
CA LYS A 22 26.17 -2.58 7.83
C LYS A 22 25.03 -1.98 7.02
N ALA A 23 25.18 -1.94 5.69
CA ALA A 23 24.08 -1.61 4.79
C ALA A 23 22.86 -2.43 5.18
N ASP A 24 21.69 -1.80 5.15
CA ASP A 24 20.49 -2.44 5.64
C ASP A 24 20.23 -3.75 4.88
N GLY A 25 20.29 -4.88 5.58
CA GLY A 25 20.09 -6.21 4.99
C GLY A 25 18.69 -6.40 4.38
N ARG A 26 17.80 -5.42 4.61
CA ARG A 26 16.38 -5.33 4.25
C ARG A 26 16.09 -5.20 2.75
N GLU A 27 17.09 -4.99 1.89
CA GLU A 27 16.91 -4.89 0.43
C GLU A 27 17.66 -5.97 -0.36
N VAL A 28 18.65 -6.62 0.25
CA VAL A 28 19.49 -7.62 -0.41
C VAL A 28 19.00 -9.01 -0.02
N ASN A 29 18.35 -9.71 -0.97
CA ASN A 29 17.72 -11.04 -0.83
C ASN A 29 16.35 -11.09 -0.09
N ALA A 30 15.67 -9.95 0.07
CA ALA A 30 14.36 -9.94 0.72
C ALA A 30 13.28 -10.56 -0.19
N GLU A 31 12.39 -11.37 0.41
CA GLU A 31 11.25 -11.96 -0.30
C GLU A 31 10.05 -11.01 -0.25
N LYS A 32 9.52 -10.68 -1.43
CA LYS A 32 8.27 -9.94 -1.57
C LYS A 32 7.10 -10.91 -1.61
N ARG A 33 6.10 -10.64 -0.79
CA ARG A 33 4.84 -11.37 -0.75
C ARG A 33 3.71 -10.46 -1.21
N VAL A 34 2.67 -11.05 -1.79
CA VAL A 34 1.54 -10.30 -2.34
C VAL A 34 0.26 -10.84 -1.73
N ILE A 35 -0.55 -9.94 -1.19
CA ILE A 35 -1.94 -10.19 -0.82
C ILE A 35 -2.80 -9.90 -2.05
N LEU A 36 -3.52 -10.91 -2.52
CA LEU A 36 -4.50 -10.78 -3.60
C LEU A 36 -5.90 -10.73 -3.00
N ALA A 37 -6.64 -9.66 -3.27
CA ALA A 37 -8.03 -9.53 -2.87
C ALA A 37 -8.87 -9.07 -4.07
N SER A 38 -9.92 -9.81 -4.40
CA SER A 38 -10.83 -9.46 -5.50
C SER A 38 -12.22 -9.19 -4.95
N LYS A 39 -12.89 -8.19 -5.51
CA LYS A 39 -14.28 -7.88 -5.21
C LYS A 39 -15.18 -9.06 -5.59
N VAL A 40 -16.11 -9.41 -4.71
CA VAL A 40 -17.13 -10.42 -5.00
C VAL A 40 -18.07 -9.89 -6.09
N THR A 41 -18.31 -10.71 -7.10
CA THR A 41 -19.21 -10.36 -8.21
C THR A 41 -20.65 -10.29 -7.70
N GLY A 42 -21.40 -9.27 -8.11
CA GLY A 42 -22.82 -9.12 -7.76
C GLY A 42 -23.13 -8.33 -6.48
N THR A 43 -22.11 -7.92 -5.72
CA THR A 43 -22.28 -7.04 -4.55
C THR A 43 -21.83 -5.63 -4.89
N ALA A 44 -22.68 -4.63 -4.65
CA ALA A 44 -22.29 -3.23 -4.73
C ALA A 44 -21.61 -2.80 -3.42
N TRP A 45 -20.63 -1.89 -3.52
CA TRP A 45 -20.02 -1.26 -2.35
C TRP A 45 -20.44 0.21 -2.32
N ALA A 46 -21.20 0.59 -1.31
CA ALA A 46 -21.68 1.94 -1.11
C ALA A 46 -20.56 2.87 -0.62
N SER A 47 -20.78 4.18 -0.76
CA SER A 47 -19.88 5.16 -0.14
C SER A 47 -19.94 5.01 1.39
N GLY A 48 -18.77 4.98 2.03
CA GLY A 48 -18.62 4.75 3.47
C GLY A 48 -18.37 3.28 3.84
N ASP A 49 -18.56 2.34 2.91
CA ASP A 49 -18.31 0.93 3.18
C ASP A 49 -16.82 0.65 3.39
N THR A 50 -16.53 -0.27 4.31
CA THR A 50 -15.20 -0.81 4.58
C THR A 50 -15.11 -2.26 4.11
N VAL A 51 -14.02 -2.58 3.43
CA VAL A 51 -13.76 -3.92 2.88
C VAL A 51 -12.41 -4.40 3.39
N VAL A 52 -12.39 -5.52 4.10
CA VAL A 52 -11.15 -6.13 4.58
C VAL A 52 -10.44 -6.79 3.39
N LEU A 53 -9.22 -6.34 3.10
CA LEU A 53 -8.38 -6.87 2.01
C LEU A 53 -7.45 -7.99 2.49
N GLY A 54 -7.16 -8.03 3.79
CA GLY A 54 -6.27 -9.00 4.40
C GLY A 54 -5.51 -8.39 5.56
N LYS A 55 -4.45 -9.06 6.00
CA LYS A 55 -3.60 -8.62 7.10
C LYS A 55 -2.16 -8.51 6.66
N LYS A 56 -1.53 -7.38 6.98
CA LYS A 56 -0.09 -7.20 6.90
C LYS A 56 0.54 -7.95 8.08
N PRO A 57 1.43 -8.94 7.86
CA PRO A 57 2.08 -9.64 8.96
C PRO A 57 2.98 -8.71 9.79
N VAL A 58 3.26 -9.12 11.03
CA VAL A 58 4.26 -8.46 11.88
C VAL A 58 5.62 -8.42 11.19
N GLY A 59 6.36 -7.32 11.35
CA GLY A 59 7.68 -7.18 10.75
C GLY A 59 7.67 -6.98 9.22
N CYS A 60 6.49 -6.83 8.60
CA CYS A 60 6.38 -6.49 7.19
C CYS A 60 6.12 -5.00 6.98
N LYS A 61 6.63 -4.48 5.86
CA LYS A 61 6.24 -3.17 5.30
C LYS A 61 5.48 -3.36 4.00
N VAL A 62 4.47 -2.53 3.74
CA VAL A 62 3.81 -2.46 2.43
C VAL A 62 4.76 -1.71 1.49
N THR A 63 5.03 -2.27 0.32
CA THR A 63 5.97 -1.72 -0.66
C THR A 63 5.30 -1.28 -1.95
N ALA A 64 4.15 -1.87 -2.29
CA ALA A 64 3.34 -1.43 -3.41
C ALA A 64 1.86 -1.78 -3.18
N VAL A 65 0.98 -0.91 -3.67
CA VAL A 65 -0.46 -1.16 -3.75
C VAL A 65 -0.88 -0.96 -5.20
N ARG A 66 -1.37 -2.03 -5.84
CA ARG A 66 -1.84 -2.01 -7.23
C ARG A 66 -3.31 -2.38 -7.28
N LEU A 67 -4.07 -1.62 -8.06
CA LEU A 67 -5.45 -1.94 -8.33
C LEU A 67 -5.65 -2.09 -9.84
N THR A 68 -6.54 -3.01 -10.21
CA THR A 68 -6.99 -3.21 -11.58
C THR A 68 -8.51 -3.28 -11.57
N THR A 69 -9.16 -2.52 -12.45
CA THR A 69 -10.62 -2.49 -12.57
C THR A 69 -11.06 -2.84 -13.99
N GLY A 70 -12.12 -3.63 -14.14
CA GLY A 70 -12.74 -3.92 -15.44
C GLY A 70 -13.62 -2.76 -15.95
N THR A 71 -14.11 -1.93 -15.02
CA THR A 71 -14.97 -0.78 -15.30
C THR A 71 -14.42 0.47 -14.64
N SER A 72 -14.48 1.63 -15.32
CA SER A 72 -14.04 2.90 -14.74
C SER A 72 -14.82 3.18 -13.45
N LEU A 73 -14.10 3.50 -12.38
CA LEU A 73 -14.70 3.90 -11.10
C LEU A 73 -15.28 5.33 -11.15
N GLY A 74 -15.04 6.08 -12.24
CA GLY A 74 -15.53 7.45 -12.39
C GLY A 74 -15.07 8.34 -11.24
N THR A 75 -16.01 8.78 -10.41
CA THR A 75 -15.76 9.63 -9.25
C THR A 75 -15.61 8.85 -7.93
N SER A 76 -15.87 7.53 -7.91
CA SER A 76 -15.67 6.70 -6.73
C SER A 76 -14.19 6.71 -6.35
N THR A 77 -13.92 6.94 -5.07
CA THR A 77 -12.57 6.93 -4.52
C THR A 77 -12.35 5.72 -3.64
N VAL A 78 -11.10 5.25 -3.60
CA VAL A 78 -10.68 4.16 -2.72
C VAL A 78 -9.52 4.66 -1.86
N SER A 79 -9.70 4.57 -0.55
CA SER A 79 -8.62 4.75 0.43
C SER A 79 -8.23 3.39 1.00
N ILE A 80 -6.95 3.19 1.30
CA ILE A 80 -6.46 1.94 1.90
C ILE A 80 -5.65 2.28 3.14
N GLY A 81 -5.99 1.62 4.24
CA GLY A 81 -5.39 1.89 5.54
C GLY A 81 -5.88 0.92 6.60
N THR A 82 -5.84 1.37 7.84
CA THR A 82 -6.41 0.64 8.99
C THR A 82 -7.72 1.29 9.41
N ALA A 83 -8.49 0.65 10.29
CA ALA A 83 -9.73 1.23 10.81
C ALA A 83 -9.52 2.61 11.47
N ALA A 84 -8.39 2.81 12.15
CA ALA A 84 -8.05 4.07 12.79
C ALA A 84 -7.47 5.12 11.83
N ALA A 85 -6.89 4.68 10.71
CA ALA A 85 -6.27 5.55 9.71
C ALA A 85 -6.59 5.04 8.28
N PRO A 86 -7.80 5.30 7.75
CA PRO A 86 -8.25 4.74 6.47
C PRO A 86 -7.42 5.19 5.25
N ALA A 87 -6.74 6.32 5.35
CA ALA A 87 -5.92 6.91 4.28
C ALA A 87 -4.41 6.67 4.46
N LYS A 88 -4.01 5.71 5.32
CA LYS A 88 -2.60 5.47 5.68
C LYS A 88 -1.71 5.10 4.48
N TYR A 89 -2.17 4.19 3.61
CA TYR A 89 -1.39 3.68 2.48
C TYR A 89 -1.82 4.29 1.15
N VAL A 90 -3.12 4.47 0.94
CA VAL A 90 -3.69 5.13 -0.26
C VAL A 90 -4.75 6.11 0.21
N ASN A 91 -4.74 7.33 -0.32
CA ASN A 91 -5.68 8.39 0.06
C ASN A 91 -6.58 8.76 -1.12
N ALA A 92 -7.85 8.41 -1.04
CA ALA A 92 -8.93 8.81 -1.95
C ALA A 92 -8.57 8.70 -3.46
N ALA A 93 -7.96 7.59 -3.85
CA ALA A 93 -7.53 7.39 -5.24
C ALA A 93 -8.70 7.00 -6.15
N THR A 94 -8.75 7.56 -7.35
CA THR A 94 -9.71 7.19 -8.41
C THR A 94 -9.05 6.30 -9.46
N LEU A 95 -9.75 5.29 -9.95
CA LEU A 95 -9.31 4.44 -11.06
C LEU A 95 -10.21 4.62 -12.28
N THR A 96 -9.71 5.31 -13.30
CA THR A 96 -10.46 5.56 -14.55
C THR A 96 -9.98 4.71 -15.72
N ALA A 97 -8.72 4.26 -15.71
CA ALA A 97 -8.19 3.35 -16.70
C ALA A 97 -8.69 1.92 -16.44
N THR A 98 -9.37 1.34 -17.43
CA THR A 98 -9.88 -0.03 -17.37
C THR A 98 -8.82 -1.02 -17.85
N ASN A 99 -8.75 -2.20 -17.22
CA ASN A 99 -7.82 -3.28 -17.57
C ASN A 99 -6.33 -2.88 -17.57
N VAL A 100 -5.97 -1.86 -16.79
CA VAL A 100 -4.58 -1.40 -16.60
C VAL A 100 -4.23 -1.43 -15.12
N PRO A 101 -3.31 -2.31 -14.69
CA PRO A 101 -2.80 -2.30 -13.32
C PRO A 101 -2.17 -0.94 -13.01
N THR A 102 -2.75 -0.23 -12.05
CA THR A 102 -2.32 1.10 -11.65
C THR A 102 -1.74 1.05 -10.24
N VAL A 103 -0.50 1.52 -10.06
CA VAL A 103 0.14 1.65 -8.75
C VAL A 103 -0.40 2.91 -8.08
N LEU A 104 -0.99 2.77 -6.89
CA LEU A 104 -1.63 3.87 -6.15
C LEU A 104 -0.92 4.26 -4.86
N GLY A 105 0.02 3.44 -4.41
CA GLY A 105 0.74 3.66 -3.17
C GLY A 105 1.77 2.57 -2.90
N PRO A 106 2.30 2.51 -1.67
CA PRO A 106 1.91 3.32 -0.51
C PRO A 106 2.35 4.79 -0.61
N LEU A 107 1.76 5.67 0.20
CA LEU A 107 2.20 7.06 0.36
C LEU A 107 3.66 7.12 0.79
N ALA A 108 4.38 8.17 0.36
CA ALA A 108 5.79 8.35 0.71
C ALA A 108 6.05 8.35 2.23
N SER A 109 5.10 8.88 3.01
CA SER A 109 5.17 8.90 4.48
C SER A 109 5.14 7.51 5.10
N THR A 110 4.47 6.54 4.47
CA THR A 110 4.38 5.16 4.98
C THR A 110 5.36 4.21 4.34
N LEU A 111 5.93 4.58 3.19
CA LEU A 111 7.01 3.82 2.56
C LEU A 111 8.35 3.96 3.30
N ASP A 112 8.56 5.08 4.01
CA ASP A 112 9.75 5.34 4.83
C ASP A 112 9.64 4.82 6.28
N ASP A 113 8.48 4.28 6.66
CA ASP A 113 8.24 3.75 8.00
C ASP A 113 8.99 2.44 8.26
N ASP A 114 9.40 2.25 9.52
CA ASP A 114 9.93 0.97 9.99
C ASP A 114 8.83 -0.11 10.03
N PRO A 115 9.19 -1.40 9.92
CA PRO A 115 8.24 -2.50 10.06
C PRO A 115 7.47 -2.44 11.37
N GLY A 116 6.15 -2.40 11.24
CA GLY A 116 5.24 -2.31 12.37
C GLY A 116 4.68 -3.65 12.82
N ALA A 117 3.73 -3.55 13.74
CA ALA A 117 2.88 -4.65 14.17
C ALA A 117 2.02 -5.22 13.02
N GLU A 118 1.33 -6.32 13.32
CA GLU A 118 0.26 -6.81 12.46
C GLU A 118 -0.81 -5.73 12.29
N GLU A 119 -1.27 -5.53 11.05
CA GLU A 119 -2.31 -4.55 10.72
C GLU A 119 -3.33 -5.16 9.77
N GLU A 120 -4.61 -4.98 10.08
CA GLU A 120 -5.69 -5.28 9.13
C GLU A 120 -5.75 -4.18 8.07
N LEU A 121 -5.69 -4.59 6.81
CA LEU A 121 -5.74 -3.71 5.64
C LEU A 121 -7.19 -3.61 5.18
N ILE A 122 -7.70 -2.39 5.19
CA ILE A 122 -9.09 -2.07 4.90
C ILE A 122 -9.13 -1.09 3.73
N ALA A 123 -9.92 -1.42 2.71
CA ALA A 123 -10.33 -0.49 1.67
C ALA A 123 -11.57 0.27 2.14
N THR A 124 -11.58 1.59 2.02
CA THR A 124 -12.76 2.43 2.28
C THR A 124 -13.21 3.08 0.98
N ILE A 125 -14.47 2.88 0.63
CA ILE A 125 -15.07 3.47 -0.57
C ILE A 125 -15.60 4.86 -0.26
N GLY A 126 -15.30 5.83 -1.12
CA GLY A 126 -15.72 7.21 -0.95
C GLY A 126 -16.40 7.79 -2.18
N VAL A 127 -17.09 8.91 -1.98
CA VAL A 127 -17.78 9.73 -2.99
C VAL A 127 -18.98 9.05 -3.65
N ALA A 128 -18.76 7.98 -4.40
CA ALA A 128 -19.79 7.28 -5.15
C ALA A 128 -19.68 5.77 -4.95
N ALA A 129 -20.80 5.06 -5.09
CA ALA A 129 -20.84 3.60 -4.94
C ALA A 129 -20.15 2.89 -6.11
N ILE A 130 -19.40 1.84 -5.81
CA ILE A 130 -18.89 0.89 -6.80
C ILE A 130 -20.00 -0.11 -7.12
N VAL A 131 -20.45 -0.10 -8.38
CA VAL A 131 -21.59 -0.92 -8.81
C VAL A 131 -21.31 -2.43 -8.75
N ALA A 132 -22.36 -3.21 -8.62
CA ALA A 132 -22.29 -4.66 -8.42
C ALA A 132 -21.52 -5.41 -9.52
N GLY A 133 -21.63 -4.96 -10.77
CA GLY A 133 -20.98 -5.55 -11.94
C GLY A 133 -19.52 -5.13 -12.14
N THR A 134 -18.96 -4.26 -11.30
CA THR A 134 -17.55 -3.88 -11.41
C THR A 134 -16.67 -5.01 -10.90
N GLU A 135 -15.78 -5.47 -11.77
CA GLU A 135 -14.62 -6.31 -11.43
C GLU A 135 -13.51 -5.41 -10.89
N LEU A 136 -13.03 -5.71 -9.69
CA LEU A 136 -11.98 -4.93 -9.04
C LEU A 136 -11.06 -5.88 -8.27
N THR A 137 -9.76 -5.79 -8.54
CA THR A 137 -8.74 -6.59 -7.87
C THR A 137 -7.69 -5.68 -7.25
N PHE A 138 -7.26 -6.05 -6.05
CA PHE A 138 -6.25 -5.41 -5.24
C PHE A 138 -5.06 -6.36 -5.12
N GLU A 139 -3.87 -5.84 -5.40
CA GLU A 139 -2.61 -6.52 -5.12
C GLU A 139 -1.82 -5.64 -4.15
N ILE A 140 -1.56 -6.17 -2.96
CA ILE A 140 -0.78 -5.47 -1.94
C ILE A 140 0.52 -6.23 -1.75
N GLU A 141 1.61 -5.63 -2.23
CA GLU A 141 2.95 -6.14 -2.03
C GLU A 141 3.45 -5.72 -0.65
N HIS A 142 3.95 -6.69 0.10
CA HIS A 142 4.63 -6.46 1.35
C HIS A 142 5.93 -7.25 1.41
N CYS A 143 6.93 -6.68 2.06
CA CYS A 143 8.22 -7.29 2.25
C CYS A 143 8.44 -7.49 3.75
N GLY A 144 8.74 -8.72 4.13
CA GLY A 144 9.21 -9.05 5.47
C GLY A 144 10.64 -8.56 5.66
N ILE A 145 10.93 -8.09 6.87
CA ILE A 145 12.24 -7.61 7.31
C ILE A 145 12.77 -8.55 8.39
#